data_AF-A0A956A658-F1
#
_entry.id   AF-A0A956A658-F1
#
_cell.length_a   1.000
_cell.length_b   1.000
_cell.length_c   1.000
_cell.angle_alpha   90.00
_cell.angle_beta   90.00
_cell.angle_gamma   90.00
#
_symmetry.space_group_name_H-M   'P 1'
#
loop_
_entity.id
_entity.type
_entity.pdbx_description
1 polymer ?
#
loop_
_entity_poly.entity_id
_entity_poly.type
_entity_poly.pdbx_seq_one_letter_code
_entity_poly.pdbx_strand_id
1 'polypeptide(L)'
;MKTPRFLAALLVTALAATASTARAQDRPTGVDVQQFRPGPGASDYLDILGGFTGKHLSLAGGFLVNHATGVLLTDRDGAGDKVDVVDSESVVDLLVSMSFFDAIELGVALPVIIGVKPGAGWAGADDPDEGMQVGDMRVVPKITIVNLERAFALAVAVPMSLPTGHDFGGYGAFSIEPTLVGDFVPASYFRMTVNVGGRFREDATLTSGDLALGKELTWGLGLKFSFLVGDQPFSVVGAFSGSFELPDQDEEVPPFEFVAGLEWRGIPGWAVTLGAGAGLTRGYGAPDSRVVFGVRYSSYSDCPYGPEDYDHFEDDDGCADWDNDQDGILDEADLCPNEPETVNGVDDQDGCPDRVLDLPEVKAGDASPLDSMTADDDHDGIVNGQDACPGQAEDFDGFLDEDGCPDADNDGDGVLDADDRCPLLAETPNGFEDDDG
;
A
#
# COMPACT_ATOMS: atom_id res chain seq x y z
N MET A 1 2.63 -31.73 5.60
CA MET A 1 2.15 -31.97 6.98
C MET A 1 0.79 -31.30 7.15
N LYS A 2 -0.07 -31.87 7.99
CA LYS A 2 -1.53 -31.63 8.06
C LYS A 2 -1.90 -30.19 8.44
N THR A 3 -2.83 -29.60 7.68
CA THR A 3 -3.59 -28.39 8.00
C THR A 3 -4.46 -28.57 9.26
N PRO A 4 -4.58 -27.55 10.13
CA PRO A 4 -5.75 -27.40 10.98
C PRO A 4 -6.68 -26.36 10.34
N ARG A 5 -7.59 -26.83 9.48
CA ARG A 5 -8.90 -26.19 9.32
C ARG A 5 -9.69 -26.48 10.60
N PHE A 6 -10.53 -25.56 11.04
CA PHE A 6 -11.33 -25.57 12.29
C PHE A 6 -10.68 -24.88 13.50
N LEU A 7 -10.56 -23.55 13.47
CA LEU A 7 -10.64 -22.74 14.70
C LEU A 7 -11.08 -21.28 14.44
N ALA A 8 -12.04 -21.03 13.54
CA ALA A 8 -12.55 -19.68 13.25
C ALA A 8 -14.00 -19.42 13.72
N ALA A 9 -14.64 -20.38 14.41
CA ALA A 9 -16.08 -20.31 14.69
C ALA A 9 -16.48 -20.22 16.18
N LEU A 10 -15.53 -20.02 17.11
CA LEU A 10 -15.84 -20.07 18.55
C LEU A 10 -15.63 -18.76 19.34
N LEU A 11 -15.17 -17.67 18.71
CA LEU A 11 -14.95 -16.40 19.41
C LEU A 11 -16.11 -15.39 19.28
N VAL A 12 -17.08 -15.63 18.39
CA VAL A 12 -18.22 -14.71 18.17
C VAL A 12 -19.37 -14.92 19.17
N THR A 13 -19.37 -16.03 19.92
CA THR A 13 -20.51 -16.41 20.79
C THR A 13 -20.28 -16.19 22.30
N ALA A 14 -19.08 -15.77 22.73
CA ALA A 14 -18.75 -15.64 24.15
C ALA A 14 -18.83 -14.20 24.71
N LEU A 15 -19.03 -13.17 23.87
CA LEU A 15 -19.14 -11.78 24.31
C LEU A 15 -20.59 -11.28 24.49
N ALA A 16 -21.58 -12.18 24.49
CA ALA A 16 -23.00 -11.84 24.57
C ALA A 16 -23.67 -12.10 25.94
N ALA A 17 -22.91 -12.37 27.02
CA ALA A 17 -23.50 -12.88 28.27
C ALA A 17 -23.00 -12.25 29.59
N THR A 18 -22.61 -10.97 29.58
CA THR A 18 -22.49 -10.18 30.82
C THR A 18 -23.23 -8.85 30.71
N ALA A 19 -24.53 -8.90 30.38
CA ALA A 19 -25.45 -7.80 30.67
C ALA A 19 -25.63 -7.72 32.20
N SER A 20 -24.75 -6.96 32.86
CA SER A 20 -24.76 -6.75 34.30
C SER A 20 -25.45 -5.43 34.61
N THR A 21 -26.73 -5.53 34.99
CA THR A 21 -27.52 -4.54 35.76
C THR A 21 -27.44 -3.09 35.29
N ALA A 22 -28.41 -2.72 34.45
CA ALA A 22 -28.78 -1.35 34.15
C ALA A 22 -28.91 -0.52 35.44
N ARG A 23 -28.10 0.54 35.55
CA ARG A 23 -28.41 1.64 36.45
C ARG A 23 -29.53 2.46 35.80
N ALA A 24 -30.55 2.74 36.60
CA ALA A 24 -31.66 3.58 36.22
C ALA A 24 -31.22 5.05 36.10
N GLN A 25 -31.70 5.71 35.04
CA GLN A 25 -31.88 7.16 34.85
C GLN A 25 -30.61 8.02 34.77
N ASP A 26 -30.11 8.21 33.55
CA ASP A 26 -29.93 9.54 32.95
C ASP A 26 -30.12 9.41 31.42
N ARG A 27 -30.83 10.34 30.80
CA ARG A 27 -30.99 10.38 29.33
C ARG A 27 -29.65 10.78 28.69
N PRO A 28 -29.27 10.26 27.51
CA PRO A 28 -28.09 10.74 26.82
C PRO A 28 -28.26 12.24 26.53
N THR A 29 -27.37 13.06 27.07
CA THR A 29 -27.38 14.52 26.89
C THR A 29 -26.43 14.98 25.80
N GLY A 30 -25.67 14.06 25.19
CA GLY A 30 -24.61 14.39 24.26
C GLY A 30 -24.96 14.20 22.79
N VAL A 31 -24.25 14.92 21.93
CA VAL A 31 -24.41 14.92 20.47
C VAL A 31 -23.02 14.80 19.85
N ASP A 32 -22.75 13.68 19.16
CA ASP A 32 -21.48 13.46 18.48
C ASP A 32 -21.49 14.13 17.10
N VAL A 33 -20.95 15.34 17.06
CA VAL A 33 -20.98 16.22 15.88
C VAL A 33 -19.96 15.83 14.80
N GLN A 34 -19.16 14.77 14.96
CA GLN A 34 -18.10 14.39 14.03
C GLN A 34 -18.41 13.12 13.22
N GLN A 35 -18.34 13.25 11.89
CA GLN A 35 -18.34 12.11 10.97
C GLN A 35 -16.92 11.57 10.73
N PHE A 36 -15.91 12.44 10.71
CA PHE A 36 -14.50 12.05 10.54
C PHE A 36 -14.00 11.29 11.76
N ARG A 37 -13.72 10.01 11.57
CA ARG A 37 -13.45 9.07 12.66
C ARG A 37 -12.24 8.21 12.34
N PRO A 38 -11.02 8.69 12.59
CA PRO A 38 -9.81 8.01 12.13
C PRO A 38 -9.69 6.58 12.66
N GLY A 39 -9.23 5.69 11.80
CA GLY A 39 -8.95 4.30 12.16
C GLY A 39 -7.66 4.15 12.97
N PRO A 40 -7.63 3.29 14.01
CA PRO A 40 -6.43 3.05 14.80
C PRO A 40 -5.46 2.02 14.21
N GLY A 41 -5.84 1.34 13.12
CA GLY A 41 -5.09 0.27 12.50
C GLY A 41 -3.84 0.74 11.74
N ALA A 42 -2.90 -0.18 11.52
CA ALA A 42 -1.63 0.13 10.86
C ALA A 42 -1.80 0.54 9.38
N SER A 43 -2.78 -0.06 8.69
CA SER A 43 -3.06 0.16 7.27
C SER A 43 -4.17 1.19 7.02
N ASP A 44 -4.74 1.74 8.09
CA ASP A 44 -5.79 2.77 8.03
C ASP A 44 -5.17 4.11 7.64
N TYR A 45 -5.88 4.94 6.90
CA TYR A 45 -5.44 6.30 6.54
C TYR A 45 -6.62 7.26 6.58
N LEU A 46 -6.40 8.44 7.17
CA LEU A 46 -7.48 9.37 7.50
C LEU A 46 -8.59 8.63 8.29
N ASP A 47 -9.84 8.70 7.84
CA ASP A 47 -11.04 8.03 8.38
C ASP A 47 -11.43 6.73 7.65
N ILE A 48 -10.59 6.25 6.73
CA ILE A 48 -10.79 5.00 6.00
C ILE A 48 -10.08 3.85 6.73
N LEU A 49 -10.82 2.80 7.11
CA LEU A 49 -10.23 1.58 7.68
C LEU A 49 -9.59 0.75 6.56
N GLY A 50 -8.36 0.29 6.76
CA GLY A 50 -7.66 -0.63 5.87
C GLY A 50 -7.96 -2.09 6.19
N GLY A 51 -7.99 -2.93 5.15
CA GLY A 51 -8.21 -4.37 5.20
C GLY A 51 -6.95 -5.21 5.47
N PHE A 52 -5.75 -4.65 5.32
CA PHE A 52 -4.52 -5.33 5.73
C PHE A 52 -4.30 -5.25 7.25
N THR A 53 -3.81 -6.34 7.84
CA THR A 53 -3.35 -6.40 9.23
C THR A 53 -1.85 -6.63 9.27
N GLY A 54 -1.21 -6.22 10.36
CA GLY A 54 0.22 -6.45 10.55
C GLY A 54 0.57 -7.89 10.95
N LYS A 55 1.88 -8.17 11.02
CA LYS A 55 2.44 -9.44 11.53
C LYS A 55 2.09 -9.64 13.02
N HIS A 56 2.14 -10.88 13.50
CA HIS A 56 1.82 -11.23 14.88
C HIS A 56 2.64 -10.41 15.88
N LEU A 57 1.94 -9.77 16.84
CA LEU A 57 2.49 -8.87 17.86
C LEU A 57 3.07 -7.56 17.31
N SER A 58 2.74 -7.17 16.07
CA SER A 58 3.06 -5.83 15.61
C SER A 58 2.16 -4.79 16.29
N LEU A 59 2.79 -3.76 16.83
CA LEU A 59 2.16 -2.58 17.40
C LEU A 59 2.09 -1.46 16.34
N ALA A 60 0.97 -0.75 16.29
CA ALA A 60 0.86 0.55 15.64
C ALA A 60 0.18 1.54 16.57
N GLY A 61 0.41 2.83 16.33
CA GLY A 61 -0.22 3.88 17.13
C GLY A 61 0.29 5.27 16.78
N GLY A 62 -0.30 6.29 17.37
CA GLY A 62 0.02 7.67 17.06
C GLY A 62 -1.09 8.60 17.47
N PHE A 63 -1.12 9.76 16.85
CA PHE A 63 -2.20 10.71 17.03
C PHE A 63 -2.58 11.38 15.72
N LEU A 64 -3.81 11.87 15.68
CA LEU A 64 -4.31 12.72 14.61
C LEU A 64 -5.05 13.90 15.22
N VAL A 65 -4.59 15.11 14.90
CA VAL A 65 -5.26 16.36 15.25
C VAL A 65 -6.12 16.77 14.07
N ASN A 66 -7.39 17.05 14.33
CA ASN A 66 -8.28 17.61 13.33
C ASN A 66 -8.95 18.88 13.88
N HIS A 67 -9.07 19.90 13.02
CA HIS A 67 -9.80 21.12 13.30
C HIS A 67 -10.86 21.29 12.22
N ALA A 68 -12.12 21.39 12.63
CA ALA A 68 -13.26 21.47 11.72
C ALA A 68 -14.11 22.71 12.03
N THR A 69 -14.71 23.31 11.01
CA THR A 69 -15.59 24.49 11.12
C THR A 69 -16.99 24.17 10.61
N GLY A 70 -18.03 24.77 11.18
CA GLY A 70 -19.43 24.60 10.74
C GLY A 70 -19.91 23.15 10.83
N VAL A 71 -19.59 22.45 11.93
CA VAL A 71 -19.80 21.00 12.07
C VAL A 71 -21.24 20.61 12.45
N LEU A 72 -22.00 21.53 13.01
CA LEU A 72 -23.40 21.28 13.37
C LEU A 72 -24.28 22.46 12.97
N LEU A 73 -25.30 22.18 12.16
CA LEU A 73 -26.25 23.16 11.64
C LEU A 73 -27.65 22.85 12.18
N THR A 74 -28.43 23.89 12.49
CA THR A 74 -29.86 23.78 12.80
C THR A 74 -30.67 24.80 12.00
N ASP A 75 -31.91 24.47 11.62
CA ASP A 75 -32.88 25.47 11.14
C ASP A 75 -33.59 26.08 12.36
N ARG A 76 -33.25 27.32 12.69
CA ARG A 76 -33.74 27.98 13.92
C ARG A 76 -35.17 28.50 13.78
N ASP A 77 -35.61 28.82 12.56
CA ASP A 77 -36.83 29.59 12.32
C ASP A 77 -37.85 28.87 11.43
N GLY A 78 -37.57 27.63 10.98
CA GLY A 78 -38.43 26.88 10.06
C GLY A 78 -38.59 27.56 8.69
N ALA A 79 -37.69 28.51 8.40
CA ALA A 79 -37.65 29.33 7.19
C ALA A 79 -36.68 28.75 6.15
N GLY A 80 -35.93 27.70 6.50
CA GLY A 80 -34.89 27.09 5.66
C GLY A 80 -33.49 27.69 5.83
N ASP A 81 -33.33 28.72 6.68
CA ASP A 81 -32.02 29.31 6.98
C ASP A 81 -31.30 28.51 8.08
N LYS A 82 -30.29 27.73 7.67
CA LYS A 82 -29.44 26.95 8.59
C LYS A 82 -28.43 27.87 9.31
N VAL A 83 -28.31 27.73 10.63
CA VAL A 83 -27.35 28.46 11.48
C VAL A 83 -26.45 27.47 12.22
N ASP A 84 -25.16 27.80 12.35
CA ASP A 84 -24.19 26.97 13.08
C ASP A 84 -24.51 26.90 14.57
N VAL A 85 -24.69 25.68 15.07
CA VAL A 85 -24.75 25.36 16.51
C VAL A 85 -23.33 25.23 17.06
N VAL A 86 -22.42 24.64 16.29
CA VAL A 86 -20.99 24.53 16.61
C VAL A 86 -20.18 25.14 15.48
N ASP A 87 -19.56 26.30 15.75
CA ASP A 87 -18.79 27.09 14.79
C ASP A 87 -17.46 26.41 14.46
N SER A 88 -16.76 25.90 15.47
CA SER A 88 -15.55 25.11 15.24
C SER A 88 -15.27 24.13 16.38
N GLU A 89 -14.59 23.04 16.04
CA GLU A 89 -14.16 22.01 16.97
C GLU A 89 -12.74 21.56 16.64
N SER A 90 -11.95 21.29 17.67
CA SER A 90 -10.60 20.75 17.57
C SER A 90 -10.50 19.47 18.39
N VAL A 91 -10.11 18.37 17.75
CA VAL A 91 -10.01 17.04 18.38
C VAL A 91 -8.64 16.44 18.14
N VAL A 92 -8.10 15.79 19.15
CA VAL A 92 -6.91 14.95 19.08
C VAL A 92 -7.34 13.50 19.27
N ASP A 93 -7.30 12.71 18.19
CA ASP A 93 -7.51 11.27 18.24
C ASP A 93 -6.20 10.58 18.63
N LEU A 94 -6.17 9.93 19.79
CA LEU A 94 -5.10 9.04 20.19
C LEU A 94 -5.38 7.63 19.70
N LEU A 95 -4.46 7.06 18.94
CA LEU A 95 -4.66 5.81 18.20
C LEU A 95 -3.65 4.77 18.65
N VAL A 96 -4.10 3.54 18.91
CA VAL A 96 -3.23 2.40 19.18
C VAL A 96 -3.87 1.12 18.66
N SER A 97 -3.07 0.23 18.07
CA SER A 97 -3.53 -1.08 17.65
C SER A 97 -2.44 -2.13 17.78
N MET A 98 -2.86 -3.38 17.90
CA MET A 98 -1.97 -4.53 17.95
C MET A 98 -2.53 -5.66 17.07
N SER A 99 -1.66 -6.25 16.26
CA SER A 99 -2.00 -7.36 15.38
C SER A 99 -1.65 -8.71 16.01
N PHE A 100 -2.43 -9.74 15.67
CA PHE A 100 -2.33 -11.10 16.16
C PHE A 100 -2.55 -12.09 15.02
N PHE A 101 -1.74 -13.15 14.99
CA PHE A 101 -1.89 -14.26 14.04
C PHE A 101 -1.98 -13.83 12.57
N ASP A 102 -1.33 -12.72 12.21
CA ASP A 102 -1.25 -12.14 10.86
C ASP A 102 -2.61 -11.83 10.20
N ALA A 103 -3.70 -11.86 10.97
CA ALA A 103 -5.07 -11.76 10.45
C ALA A 103 -6.03 -10.99 11.37
N ILE A 104 -5.70 -10.82 12.65
CA ILE A 104 -6.57 -10.14 13.62
C ILE A 104 -5.87 -8.88 14.07
N GLU A 105 -6.56 -7.74 14.07
CA GLU A 105 -6.06 -6.49 14.65
C GLU A 105 -7.06 -5.97 15.67
N LEU A 106 -6.57 -5.58 16.85
CA LEU A 106 -7.37 -4.93 17.87
C LEU A 106 -6.88 -3.50 18.04
N GLY A 107 -7.71 -2.55 17.63
CA GLY A 107 -7.45 -1.13 17.76
C GLY A 107 -8.25 -0.45 18.87
N VAL A 108 -7.72 0.64 19.40
CA VAL A 108 -8.39 1.58 20.30
C VAL A 108 -8.13 3.00 19.77
N ALA A 109 -9.18 3.80 19.65
CA ALA A 109 -9.11 5.22 19.33
C ALA A 109 -9.79 6.02 20.44
N LEU A 110 -9.08 7.00 21.00
CA LEU A 110 -9.56 7.87 22.06
C LEU A 110 -9.57 9.32 21.58
N PRO A 111 -10.75 9.89 21.25
CA PRO A 111 -10.85 11.29 20.90
C PRO A 111 -10.74 12.17 22.15
N VAL A 112 -9.91 13.21 22.07
CA VAL A 112 -9.77 14.25 23.09
C VAL A 112 -10.11 15.58 22.46
N ILE A 113 -11.25 16.15 22.84
CA ILE A 113 -11.71 17.45 22.38
C ILE A 113 -10.91 18.50 23.15
N ILE A 114 -10.14 19.31 22.42
CA ILE A 114 -9.25 20.33 23.00
C ILE A 114 -9.78 21.75 22.83
N GLY A 115 -10.86 21.92 22.07
CA GLY A 115 -11.55 23.20 21.96
C GLY A 115 -12.82 23.09 21.13
N VAL A 116 -13.89 23.70 21.61
CA VAL A 116 -15.18 23.85 20.93
C VAL A 116 -15.55 25.33 20.96
N LYS A 117 -15.99 25.88 19.84
CA LYS A 117 -16.60 27.22 19.78
C LYS A 117 -18.08 27.09 19.45
N PRO A 118 -18.99 27.51 20.35
CA PRO A 118 -20.41 27.53 20.03
C PRO A 118 -20.71 28.55 18.93
N GLY A 119 -21.63 28.20 18.03
CA GLY A 119 -22.09 29.08 16.96
C GLY A 119 -23.31 29.91 17.35
N ALA A 120 -23.76 30.80 16.47
CA ALA A 120 -24.91 31.70 16.72
C ALA A 120 -26.26 30.95 16.89
N GLY A 121 -26.32 29.68 16.47
CA GLY A 121 -27.43 28.76 16.66
C GLY A 121 -27.47 28.12 18.04
N TRP A 122 -26.41 28.24 18.85
CA TRP A 122 -26.38 27.75 20.24
C TRP A 122 -27.44 28.46 21.09
N ALA A 123 -28.27 27.66 21.77
CA ALA A 123 -29.34 28.13 22.65
C ALA A 123 -29.09 27.75 24.13
N GLY A 124 -27.90 27.24 24.46
CA GLY A 124 -27.51 26.91 25.83
C GLY A 124 -27.33 28.18 26.68
N ALA A 125 -27.65 28.06 27.98
CA ALA A 125 -27.53 29.16 28.94
C ALA A 125 -26.07 29.43 29.37
N ASP A 126 -25.21 28.43 29.21
CA ASP A 126 -23.77 28.46 29.50
C ASP A 126 -23.01 28.06 28.22
N ASP A 127 -21.85 28.68 28.00
CA ASP A 127 -20.92 28.22 26.95
C ASP A 127 -20.38 26.83 27.34
N PRO A 128 -20.18 25.91 26.37
CA PRO A 128 -19.59 24.61 26.65
C PRO A 128 -18.25 24.78 27.38
N ASP A 129 -17.96 23.88 28.32
CA ASP A 129 -16.74 23.92 29.13
C ASP A 129 -15.51 24.10 28.23
N GLU A 130 -14.79 25.22 28.39
CA GLU A 130 -13.58 25.59 27.62
C GLU A 130 -12.37 24.64 27.87
N GLY A 131 -12.57 23.56 28.63
CA GLY A 131 -11.56 22.59 29.01
C GLY A 131 -11.38 21.46 27.99
N MET A 132 -10.29 20.70 28.17
CA MET A 132 -10.12 19.44 27.43
C MET A 132 -11.15 18.41 27.90
N GLN A 133 -11.90 17.86 26.96
CA GLN A 133 -12.92 16.84 27.20
C GLN A 133 -12.49 15.54 26.52
N VAL A 134 -12.83 14.41 27.14
CA VAL A 134 -12.63 13.09 26.52
C VAL A 134 -13.92 12.75 25.81
N GLY A 135 -13.82 12.27 24.58
CA GLY A 135 -14.97 11.81 23.83
C GLY A 135 -15.26 10.32 24.00
N ASP A 136 -16.14 9.79 23.15
CA ASP A 136 -16.47 8.36 23.17
C ASP A 136 -15.31 7.51 22.65
N MET A 137 -14.74 6.70 23.54
CA MET A 137 -13.66 5.77 23.22
C MET A 137 -14.14 4.70 22.25
N ARG A 138 -13.37 4.45 21.19
CA ARG A 138 -13.67 3.44 20.18
C ARG A 138 -12.76 2.24 20.32
N VAL A 139 -13.33 1.05 20.30
CA VAL A 139 -12.61 -0.23 20.20
C VAL A 139 -12.92 -0.82 18.83
N VAL A 140 -11.88 -1.12 18.05
CA VAL A 140 -11.98 -1.53 16.64
C VAL A 140 -11.31 -2.89 16.46
N PRO A 141 -12.00 -4.00 16.79
CA PRO A 141 -11.59 -5.33 16.35
C PRO A 141 -11.76 -5.44 14.84
N LYS A 142 -10.75 -6.00 14.17
CA LYS A 142 -10.70 -6.23 12.73
C LYS A 142 -10.14 -7.62 12.47
N ILE A 143 -10.71 -8.30 11.48
CA ILE A 143 -10.22 -9.58 10.99
C ILE A 143 -10.11 -9.56 9.46
N THR A 144 -8.93 -9.85 8.93
CA THR A 144 -8.70 -10.07 7.51
C THR A 144 -9.11 -11.50 7.16
N ILE A 145 -10.09 -11.63 6.28
CA ILE A 145 -10.70 -12.91 5.86
C ILE A 145 -9.96 -13.46 4.64
N VAL A 146 -9.62 -12.57 3.71
CA VAL A 146 -8.89 -12.88 2.49
C VAL A 146 -7.71 -11.92 2.42
N ASN A 147 -6.53 -12.46 2.18
CA ASN A 147 -5.34 -11.71 1.84
C ASN A 147 -4.66 -12.46 0.69
N LEU A 148 -4.68 -11.87 -0.50
CA LEU A 148 -4.05 -12.39 -1.71
C LEU A 148 -2.76 -11.62 -1.92
N GLU A 149 -1.69 -12.07 -1.24
CA GLU A 149 -0.33 -11.53 -1.47
C GLU A 149 -0.30 -10.01 -1.35
N ARG A 150 -1.14 -9.47 -0.47
CA ARG A 150 -1.37 -8.04 -0.26
C ARG A 150 -1.80 -7.23 -1.51
N ALA A 151 -2.01 -7.83 -2.69
CA ALA A 151 -2.65 -7.21 -3.86
C ALA A 151 -4.16 -6.98 -3.65
N PHE A 152 -4.79 -7.86 -2.86
CA PHE A 152 -6.19 -7.70 -2.45
C PHE A 152 -6.39 -8.20 -1.02
N ALA A 153 -7.14 -7.44 -0.22
CA ALA A 153 -7.63 -7.91 1.07
C ALA A 153 -9.13 -7.66 1.25
N LEU A 154 -9.78 -8.62 1.90
CA LEU A 154 -11.15 -8.49 2.39
C LEU A 154 -11.13 -8.68 3.91
N ALA A 155 -11.60 -7.67 4.64
CA ALA A 155 -11.67 -7.71 6.10
C ALA A 155 -13.06 -7.33 6.60
N VAL A 156 -13.34 -7.75 7.83
CA VAL A 156 -14.49 -7.29 8.60
C VAL A 156 -13.97 -6.58 9.84
N ALA A 157 -14.37 -5.33 10.02
CA ALA A 157 -14.12 -4.55 11.21
C ALA A 157 -15.44 -4.35 11.97
N VAL A 158 -15.38 -4.27 13.30
CA VAL A 158 -16.55 -3.98 14.13
C VAL A 158 -16.23 -2.85 15.11
N PRO A 159 -16.02 -1.60 14.64
CA PRO A 159 -15.95 -0.44 15.51
C PRO A 159 -17.08 -0.41 16.54
N MET A 160 -16.71 -0.22 17.81
CA MET A 160 -17.63 -0.06 18.93
C MET A 160 -17.29 1.23 19.66
N SER A 161 -18.22 2.15 19.79
CA SER A 161 -18.06 3.34 20.63
C SER A 161 -18.63 3.09 22.02
N LEU A 162 -17.84 3.42 23.04
CA LEU A 162 -18.20 3.33 24.43
C LEU A 162 -18.57 4.73 24.93
N PRO A 163 -19.66 4.88 25.72
CA PRO A 163 -20.13 6.17 26.22
C PRO A 163 -19.22 6.69 27.34
N THR A 164 -18.02 7.13 26.98
CA THR A 164 -17.05 7.73 27.90
C THR A 164 -17.04 9.26 27.80
N GLY A 165 -17.62 9.80 26.73
CA GLY A 165 -17.76 11.23 26.50
C GLY A 165 -18.91 11.87 27.26
N HIS A 166 -18.86 13.19 27.34
CA HIS A 166 -19.90 14.06 27.88
C HIS A 166 -20.14 15.23 26.89
N ASP A 167 -21.33 15.82 26.95
CA ASP A 167 -21.75 16.97 26.13
C ASP A 167 -21.50 16.77 24.63
N PHE A 168 -20.57 17.52 24.02
CA PHE A 168 -20.25 17.41 22.59
C PHE A 168 -19.23 16.32 22.27
N GLY A 169 -18.57 15.74 23.28
CA GLY A 169 -17.53 14.75 23.06
C GLY A 169 -18.04 13.36 22.69
N GLY A 170 -19.34 13.11 22.79
CA GLY A 170 -19.88 11.80 22.53
C GLY A 170 -21.39 11.78 22.47
N TYR A 171 -21.92 10.75 21.84
CA TYR A 171 -23.36 10.51 21.78
C TYR A 171 -23.91 10.11 23.16
N GLY A 172 -23.04 9.67 24.08
CA GLY A 172 -23.42 9.29 25.43
C GLY A 172 -24.18 7.97 25.49
N ALA A 173 -24.19 7.20 24.40
CA ALA A 173 -24.70 5.83 24.35
C ALA A 173 -23.74 4.90 23.60
N PHE A 174 -23.88 3.60 23.86
CA PHE A 174 -23.11 2.59 23.14
C PHE A 174 -23.52 2.55 21.66
N SER A 175 -22.53 2.41 20.78
CA SER A 175 -22.80 2.18 19.36
C SER A 175 -21.87 1.13 18.76
N ILE A 176 -22.35 0.47 17.72
CA ILE A 176 -21.61 -0.55 16.98
C ILE A 176 -21.77 -0.30 15.49
N GLU A 177 -20.69 -0.46 14.74
CA GLU A 177 -20.65 -0.26 13.30
C GLU A 177 -19.94 -1.44 12.63
N PRO A 178 -20.63 -2.56 12.33
CA PRO A 178 -20.04 -3.63 11.53
C PRO A 178 -19.75 -3.11 10.13
N THR A 179 -18.51 -3.23 9.68
CA THR A 179 -18.00 -2.67 8.43
C THR A 179 -17.25 -3.73 7.64
N LEU A 180 -17.64 -3.91 6.38
CA LEU A 180 -16.88 -4.66 5.39
C LEU A 180 -15.83 -3.73 4.76
N VAL A 181 -14.59 -4.20 4.69
CA VAL A 181 -13.45 -3.45 4.18
C VAL A 181 -12.82 -4.23 3.02
N GLY A 182 -12.74 -3.61 1.85
CA GLY A 182 -12.03 -4.14 0.69
C GLY A 182 -10.83 -3.27 0.37
N ASP A 183 -9.65 -3.86 0.30
CA ASP A 183 -8.43 -3.22 -0.18
C ASP A 183 -8.05 -3.83 -1.53
N PHE A 184 -7.72 -2.98 -2.48
CA PHE A 184 -7.25 -3.35 -3.80
C PHE A 184 -6.02 -2.53 -4.18
N VAL A 185 -4.95 -3.23 -4.53
CA VAL A 185 -3.65 -2.66 -4.87
C VAL A 185 -3.26 -3.19 -6.25
N PRO A 186 -3.76 -2.58 -7.33
CA PRO A 186 -3.50 -3.05 -8.70
C PRO A 186 -2.09 -2.73 -9.20
N ALA A 187 -1.41 -1.78 -8.56
CA ALA A 187 -0.05 -1.40 -8.83
C ALA A 187 0.58 -1.00 -7.50
N SER A 188 1.88 -1.18 -7.38
CA SER A 188 2.64 -0.91 -6.16
C SER A 188 2.47 0.55 -5.69
N TYR A 189 2.45 1.52 -6.61
CA TYR A 189 2.21 2.94 -6.33
C TYR A 189 0.75 3.34 -6.04
N PHE A 190 -0.24 2.47 -6.22
CA PHE A 190 -1.65 2.86 -6.09
C PHE A 190 -2.48 1.87 -5.26
N ARG A 191 -3.11 2.36 -4.19
CA ARG A 191 -4.05 1.60 -3.36
C ARG A 191 -5.41 2.26 -3.34
N MET A 192 -6.45 1.44 -3.48
CA MET A 192 -7.85 1.82 -3.30
C MET A 192 -8.47 1.01 -2.16
N THR A 193 -9.20 1.68 -1.29
CA THR A 193 -9.89 1.05 -0.15
C THR A 193 -11.37 1.41 -0.17
N VAL A 194 -12.24 0.44 0.06
CA VAL A 194 -13.69 0.63 0.10
C VAL A 194 -14.24 0.11 1.42
N ASN A 195 -15.07 0.93 2.07
CA ASN A 195 -15.71 0.63 3.34
C ASN A 195 -17.23 0.68 3.14
N VAL A 196 -17.93 -0.35 3.62
CA VAL A 196 -19.40 -0.37 3.67
C VAL A 196 -19.81 -0.88 5.03
N GLY A 197 -20.47 -0.04 5.82
CA GLY A 197 -20.82 -0.34 7.21
C GLY A 197 -22.26 -0.02 7.54
N GLY A 198 -22.73 -0.55 8.68
CA GLY A 198 -24.04 -0.22 9.24
C GLY A 198 -23.88 0.24 10.67
N ARG A 199 -24.19 1.50 10.97
CA ARG A 199 -24.08 2.05 12.32
C ARG A 199 -25.39 1.86 13.07
N PHE A 200 -25.29 1.23 14.24
CA PHE A 200 -26.40 1.01 15.17
C PHE A 200 -26.08 1.71 16.48
N ARG A 201 -26.95 2.64 16.87
CA ARG A 201 -26.88 3.37 18.13
C ARG A 201 -28.10 3.01 18.98
N GLU A 202 -27.95 3.05 20.30
CA GLU A 202 -29.08 2.91 21.23
C GLU A 202 -29.86 4.24 21.26
N ASP A 203 -31.16 4.23 20.99
CA ASP A 203 -31.96 5.44 20.72
C ASP A 203 -31.85 6.52 21.82
N ALA A 204 -31.23 7.67 21.51
CA ALA A 204 -31.28 8.88 22.31
C ALA A 204 -32.24 9.90 21.67
N THR A 205 -33.39 10.16 22.30
CA THR A 205 -34.28 11.25 21.88
C THR A 205 -33.77 12.59 22.43
N LEU A 206 -33.36 13.52 21.57
CA LEU A 206 -33.00 14.89 21.95
C LEU A 206 -34.23 15.68 22.44
N THR A 207 -34.02 16.63 23.36
CA THR A 207 -35.12 17.36 24.04
C THR A 207 -35.54 18.65 23.30
N SER A 208 -35.09 18.84 22.06
CA SER A 208 -35.39 20.04 21.26
C SER A 208 -35.42 19.72 19.76
N GLY A 209 -36.58 19.27 19.26
CA GLY A 209 -36.78 19.00 17.83
C GLY A 209 -36.43 17.58 17.40
N ASP A 210 -37.22 17.05 16.46
CA ASP A 210 -37.34 15.67 15.96
C ASP A 210 -36.08 15.01 15.36
N LEU A 211 -34.87 15.23 15.88
CA LEU A 211 -33.68 14.51 15.44
C LEU A 211 -33.56 13.16 16.17
N ALA A 212 -34.16 12.12 15.59
CA ALA A 212 -33.96 10.74 16.01
C ALA A 212 -32.76 10.13 15.27
N LEU A 213 -31.55 10.31 15.83
CA LEU A 213 -30.31 9.72 15.31
C LEU A 213 -30.40 8.17 15.37
N GLY A 214 -30.87 7.58 14.27
CA GLY A 214 -31.20 6.16 14.16
C GLY A 214 -30.10 5.28 13.57
N LYS A 215 -30.52 4.27 12.79
CA LYS A 215 -29.63 3.33 12.08
C LYS A 215 -29.15 3.98 10.78
N GLU A 216 -27.83 3.96 10.54
CA GLU A 216 -27.21 4.56 9.36
C GLU A 216 -26.50 3.50 8.52
N LEU A 217 -26.52 3.65 7.20
CA LEU A 217 -25.62 2.96 6.28
C LEU A 217 -24.41 3.87 6.04
N THR A 218 -23.23 3.45 6.48
CA THR A 218 -21.97 4.19 6.29
C THR A 218 -21.22 3.67 5.06
N TRP A 219 -20.51 4.56 4.39
CA TRP A 219 -19.65 4.21 3.26
C TRP A 219 -18.38 5.06 3.26
N GLY A 220 -17.32 4.50 2.67
CA GLY A 220 -16.04 5.18 2.50
C GLY A 220 -15.31 4.69 1.26
N LEU A 221 -14.61 5.61 0.59
CA LEU A 221 -13.70 5.35 -0.51
C LEU A 221 -12.38 6.06 -0.21
N GLY A 222 -11.33 5.28 0.00
CA GLY A 222 -9.97 5.75 0.14
C GLY A 222 -9.16 5.52 -1.15
N LEU A 223 -8.32 6.50 -1.47
CA LEU A 223 -7.36 6.44 -2.57
C LEU A 223 -6.00 6.85 -2.02
N LYS A 224 -4.96 6.11 -2.39
CA LYS A 224 -3.58 6.41 -2.01
C LYS A 224 -2.67 6.23 -3.20
N PHE A 225 -1.91 7.27 -3.53
CA PHE A 225 -0.90 7.29 -4.57
C PHE A 225 0.46 7.55 -3.93
N SER A 226 1.36 6.58 -3.97
CA SER A 226 2.73 6.71 -3.49
C SER A 226 3.66 7.17 -4.62
N PHE A 227 4.69 7.96 -4.28
CA PHE A 227 5.72 8.42 -5.21
C PHE A 227 6.97 8.86 -4.45
N LEU A 228 8.07 9.02 -5.18
CA LEU A 228 9.36 9.45 -4.66
C LEU A 228 9.65 10.92 -5.01
N VAL A 229 10.30 11.62 -4.09
CA VAL A 229 10.90 12.94 -4.33
C VAL A 229 12.37 12.88 -3.93
N GLY A 230 13.24 12.48 -4.86
CA GLY A 230 14.54 11.91 -4.53
C GLY A 230 14.34 10.62 -3.72
N ASP A 231 15.16 10.36 -2.71
CA ASP A 231 15.08 9.13 -1.89
C ASP A 231 14.01 9.20 -0.79
N GLN A 232 13.01 10.07 -0.94
CA GLN A 232 12.01 10.32 0.09
C GLN A 232 10.63 9.83 -0.35
N PRO A 233 10.03 8.85 0.37
CA PRO A 233 8.71 8.34 0.05
C PRO A 233 7.62 9.30 0.53
N PHE A 234 6.80 9.73 -0.42
CA PHE A 234 5.60 10.50 -0.21
C PHE A 234 4.39 9.73 -0.72
N SER A 235 3.23 10.01 -0.15
CA SER A 235 1.95 9.56 -0.70
C SER A 235 0.94 10.70 -0.68
N VAL A 236 0.14 10.82 -1.74
CA VAL A 236 -1.10 11.58 -1.72
C VAL A 236 -2.22 10.62 -1.32
N VAL A 237 -2.92 10.96 -0.25
CA VAL A 237 -4.09 10.21 0.26
C VAL A 237 -5.35 11.03 0.07
N GLY A 238 -6.44 10.38 -0.28
CA GLY A 238 -7.78 10.95 -0.39
C GLY A 238 -8.80 10.04 0.26
N ALA A 239 -9.74 10.61 0.99
CA ALA A 239 -10.82 9.90 1.66
C ALA A 239 -12.14 10.60 1.36
N PHE A 240 -13.08 9.86 0.78
CA PHE A 240 -14.47 10.23 0.66
C PHE A 240 -15.27 9.37 1.61
N SER A 241 -16.08 9.98 2.45
CA SER A 241 -16.88 9.23 3.43
C SER A 241 -18.24 9.87 3.62
N GLY A 242 -19.17 9.08 4.11
CA GLY A 242 -20.48 9.58 4.44
C GLY A 242 -21.43 8.51 4.95
N SER A 243 -22.65 8.93 5.20
CA SER A 243 -23.72 8.04 5.63
C SER A 243 -25.05 8.37 4.96
N PHE A 244 -25.91 7.35 4.93
CA PHE A 244 -27.32 7.48 4.58
C PHE A 244 -28.15 7.02 5.78
N GLU A 245 -29.14 7.81 6.17
CA GLU A 245 -30.13 7.36 7.14
C GLU A 245 -31.08 6.34 6.51
N LEU A 246 -31.51 5.37 7.32
CA LEU A 246 -32.44 4.34 6.87
C LEU A 246 -33.91 4.85 6.89
N PRO A 247 -34.82 4.27 6.07
CA PRO A 247 -36.07 4.89 5.57
C PRO A 247 -37.19 5.25 6.59
N ASP A 248 -36.93 5.25 7.89
CA ASP A 248 -37.91 5.53 8.94
C ASP A 248 -37.70 6.92 9.60
N GLN A 249 -36.81 7.76 9.05
CA GLN A 249 -36.48 9.10 9.57
C GLN A 249 -36.88 10.21 8.58
N ASP A 250 -37.03 11.44 9.08
CA ASP A 250 -37.30 12.63 8.25
C ASP A 250 -36.18 12.82 7.20
N GLU A 251 -36.52 13.37 6.02
CA GLU A 251 -35.57 13.57 4.92
C GLU A 251 -34.50 14.62 5.29
N GLU A 252 -33.43 14.20 5.95
CA GLU A 252 -32.23 15.00 6.13
C GLU A 252 -31.26 14.87 4.95
N VAL A 253 -30.45 15.92 4.74
CA VAL A 253 -29.40 15.88 3.71
C VAL A 253 -28.27 14.97 4.20
N PRO A 254 -27.92 13.88 3.49
CA PRO A 254 -26.89 12.96 3.94
C PRO A 254 -25.52 13.67 4.02
N PRO A 255 -24.73 13.48 5.09
CA PRO A 255 -23.43 14.13 5.26
C PRO A 255 -22.36 13.40 4.46
N PHE A 256 -21.83 14.05 3.43
CA PHE A 256 -20.67 13.55 2.67
C PHE A 256 -19.49 14.48 2.90
N GLU A 257 -18.33 13.90 3.13
CA GLU A 257 -17.09 14.62 3.39
C GLU A 257 -15.99 14.12 2.44
N PHE A 258 -15.10 15.02 2.05
CA PHE A 258 -13.86 14.70 1.36
C PHE A 258 -12.67 15.30 2.10
N VAL A 259 -11.64 14.48 2.35
CA VAL A 259 -10.37 14.90 2.94
C VAL A 259 -9.24 14.41 2.05
N ALA A 260 -8.31 15.30 1.70
CA ALA A 260 -7.07 14.96 1.01
C ALA A 260 -5.87 15.30 1.88
N GLY A 261 -4.77 14.55 1.74
CA GLY A 261 -3.55 14.79 2.49
C GLY A 261 -2.30 14.35 1.75
N LEU A 262 -1.19 14.94 2.17
CA LEU A 262 0.15 14.48 1.85
C LEU A 262 0.69 13.72 3.07
N GLU A 263 1.18 12.51 2.82
CA GLU A 263 1.81 11.64 3.80
C GLU A 263 3.30 11.51 3.44
N TRP A 264 4.16 11.62 4.44
CA TRP A 264 5.60 11.44 4.30
C TRP A 264 6.07 10.29 5.20
N ARG A 265 6.85 9.37 4.63
CA ARG A 265 7.35 8.16 5.31
C ARG A 265 8.87 8.02 5.29
N GLY A 266 9.60 9.13 5.28
CA GLY A 266 11.07 9.12 5.18
C GLY A 266 11.81 8.54 6.40
N ILE A 267 11.12 8.20 7.48
CA ILE A 267 11.70 7.53 8.65
C ILE A 267 11.03 6.15 8.80
N PRO A 268 11.80 5.05 8.86
CA PRO A 268 11.24 3.70 9.00
C PRO A 268 10.22 3.58 10.13
N GLY A 269 9.03 3.09 9.78
CA GLY A 269 7.91 2.89 10.69
C GLY A 269 7.15 4.16 11.07
N TRP A 270 7.57 5.36 10.66
CA TRP A 270 6.86 6.62 10.95
C TRP A 270 6.20 7.19 9.70
N ALA A 271 4.97 7.66 9.85
CA ALA A 271 4.24 8.41 8.85
C ALA A 271 3.78 9.74 9.42
N VAL A 272 4.03 10.83 8.68
CA VAL A 272 3.52 12.16 9.01
C VAL A 272 2.54 12.57 7.93
N THR A 273 1.31 12.88 8.33
CA THR A 273 0.23 13.26 7.40
C THR A 273 -0.17 14.71 7.65
N LEU A 274 -0.28 15.50 6.59
CA LEU A 274 -0.89 16.82 6.61
C LEU A 274 -1.99 16.86 5.55
N GLY A 275 -3.20 17.22 5.94
CA GLY A 275 -4.36 17.22 5.05
C GLY A 275 -5.35 18.33 5.31
N ALA A 276 -6.25 18.51 4.34
CA ALA A 276 -7.37 19.42 4.42
C ALA A 276 -8.58 18.81 3.69
N GLY A 277 -9.77 19.21 4.09
CA GLY A 277 -11.01 18.66 3.57
C GLY A 277 -12.18 19.61 3.75
N ALA A 278 -13.33 19.18 3.25
CA ALA A 278 -14.61 19.87 3.41
C ALA A 278 -15.77 18.90 3.18
N GLY A 279 -16.92 19.24 3.73
CA GLY A 279 -18.21 18.64 3.42
C GLY A 279 -18.59 18.90 1.98
N LEU A 280 -18.93 17.84 1.26
CA LEU A 280 -19.53 17.91 -0.08
C LEU A 280 -21.03 18.21 0.01
N THR A 281 -21.64 17.96 1.17
CA THR A 281 -23.02 18.32 1.50
C THR A 281 -23.05 19.10 2.80
N ARG A 282 -24.19 19.74 3.10
CA ARG A 282 -24.46 20.44 4.38
C ARG A 282 -25.36 19.61 5.28
N GLY A 283 -25.07 18.31 5.34
CA GLY A 283 -25.70 17.36 6.25
C GLY A 283 -25.12 17.44 7.66
N TYR A 284 -25.75 16.77 8.61
CA TYR A 284 -25.29 16.73 10.00
C TYR A 284 -23.87 16.16 10.13
N GLY A 285 -22.96 16.93 10.74
CA GLY A 285 -21.57 16.52 10.97
C GLY A 285 -20.63 16.64 9.75
N ALA A 286 -21.12 17.12 8.60
CA ALA A 286 -20.28 17.49 7.47
C ALA A 286 -19.74 18.93 7.66
N PRO A 287 -18.42 19.13 7.78
CA PRO A 287 -17.85 20.45 8.07
C PRO A 287 -17.83 21.35 6.84
N ASP A 288 -17.82 22.67 7.02
CA ASP A 288 -17.50 23.62 5.95
C ASP A 288 -16.02 23.51 5.53
N SER A 289 -15.14 23.25 6.51
CA SER A 289 -13.72 23.00 6.27
C SER A 289 -13.11 22.16 7.37
N ARG A 290 -12.10 21.37 7.02
CA ARG A 290 -11.29 20.58 7.95
C ARG A 290 -9.81 20.72 7.64
N VAL A 291 -8.98 20.79 8.66
CA VAL A 291 -7.53 20.60 8.58
C VAL A 291 -7.13 19.43 9.46
N VAL A 292 -6.24 18.59 8.96
CA VAL A 292 -5.78 17.36 9.61
C VAL A 292 -4.26 17.35 9.68
N PHE A 293 -3.71 16.99 10.84
CA PHE A 293 -2.30 16.71 11.02
C PHE A 293 -2.15 15.43 11.84
N GLY A 294 -1.37 14.47 11.37
CA GLY A 294 -1.18 13.19 12.06
C GLY A 294 0.27 12.75 12.08
N VAL A 295 0.64 12.06 13.16
CA VAL A 295 1.89 11.30 13.25
C VAL A 295 1.53 9.90 13.69
N ARG A 296 1.90 8.90 12.88
CA ARG A 296 1.65 7.50 13.14
C ARG A 296 2.96 6.72 13.11
N TYR A 297 3.05 5.76 14.01
CA TYR A 297 4.11 4.78 14.09
C TYR A 297 3.51 3.39 13.87
N SER A 298 4.21 2.55 13.12
CA SER A 298 3.93 1.12 13.03
C SER A 298 5.24 0.35 13.08
N SER A 299 5.30 -0.64 13.97
CA SER A 299 6.41 -1.60 14.06
C SER A 299 6.40 -2.63 12.93
N TYR A 300 5.29 -2.72 12.21
CA TYR A 300 5.18 -3.41 10.93
C TYR A 300 5.16 -2.36 9.83
N SER A 301 6.14 -2.38 8.93
CA SER A 301 6.17 -1.46 7.80
C SER A 301 4.88 -1.64 6.98
N ASP A 302 4.01 -0.64 7.04
CA ASP A 302 3.07 -0.38 5.96
C ASP A 302 3.95 0.10 4.82
N CYS A 303 4.40 -0.86 4.03
CA CYS A 303 5.43 -0.73 3.01
C CYS A 303 5.24 0.56 2.23
N PRO A 304 6.26 1.44 2.19
CA PRO A 304 6.13 2.78 1.60
C PRO A 304 5.62 2.73 0.16
N TYR A 305 5.99 1.64 -0.51
CA TYR A 305 5.83 1.34 -1.92
C TYR A 305 4.70 0.34 -2.19
N GLY A 306 3.92 -0.02 -1.17
CA GLY A 306 2.82 -0.96 -1.33
C GLY A 306 3.22 -2.41 -1.04
N PRO A 307 2.31 -3.35 -1.29
CA PRO A 307 2.51 -4.77 -1.05
C PRO A 307 3.59 -5.37 -1.95
N GLU A 308 4.40 -6.28 -1.41
CA GLU A 308 5.37 -7.12 -2.16
C GLU A 308 4.95 -7.42 -3.59
N ASP A 309 5.77 -7.01 -4.56
CA ASP A 309 5.80 -7.54 -5.91
C ASP A 309 6.70 -8.77 -5.90
N TYR A 310 6.10 -9.97 -5.98
CA TYR A 310 6.84 -11.23 -6.01
C TYR A 310 7.64 -11.39 -7.30
N ASP A 311 8.79 -10.71 -7.39
CA ASP A 311 9.67 -10.64 -8.55
C ASP A 311 11.03 -11.32 -8.30
N HIS A 312 11.18 -11.99 -7.15
CA HIS A 312 12.38 -12.67 -6.68
C HIS A 312 13.47 -11.77 -6.09
N PHE A 313 13.18 -10.49 -5.90
CA PHE A 313 13.97 -9.58 -5.09
C PHE A 313 13.27 -9.33 -3.75
N GLU A 314 13.99 -9.48 -2.65
CA GLU A 314 13.53 -9.25 -1.27
C GLU A 314 12.12 -9.78 -0.85
N ASP A 315 11.51 -10.72 -1.60
CA ASP A 315 10.22 -11.42 -1.45
C ASP A 315 9.72 -11.75 -0.01
N ASP A 316 10.64 -11.87 0.96
CA ASP A 316 10.37 -12.26 2.35
C ASP A 316 10.04 -11.07 3.28
N ASP A 317 10.30 -9.84 2.81
CA ASP A 317 10.18 -8.62 3.61
C ASP A 317 8.70 -8.14 3.67
N GLY A 318 7.95 -8.39 2.60
CA GLY A 318 6.53 -8.13 2.44
C GLY A 318 6.19 -6.76 1.82
N CYS A 319 7.17 -6.04 1.30
CA CYS A 319 7.12 -4.69 0.73
C CYS A 319 7.47 -4.70 -0.74
N ALA A 320 6.74 -3.89 -1.53
CA ALA A 320 7.12 -3.73 -2.93
C ALA A 320 8.46 -3.00 -3.03
N ASP A 321 9.28 -3.43 -3.97
CA ASP A 321 10.45 -2.73 -4.45
C ASP A 321 10.14 -2.30 -5.89
N TRP A 322 10.38 -1.03 -6.22
CA TRP A 322 9.98 -0.49 -7.54
C TRP A 322 11.15 -0.35 -8.51
N ASP A 323 12.35 -0.54 -7.99
CA ASP A 323 13.66 -0.32 -8.60
C ASP A 323 14.64 -1.10 -7.69
N ASN A 324 14.75 -2.41 -7.96
CA ASN A 324 15.44 -3.34 -7.07
C ASN A 324 16.94 -3.03 -6.95
N ASP A 325 17.57 -2.52 -8.01
CA ASP A 325 18.99 -2.20 -8.03
C ASP A 325 19.33 -0.71 -7.81
N GLN A 326 18.30 0.14 -7.74
CA GLN A 326 18.37 1.55 -7.37
C GLN A 326 19.15 2.41 -8.36
N ASP A 327 19.04 2.11 -9.65
CA ASP A 327 19.67 2.89 -10.71
C ASP A 327 18.80 4.07 -11.22
N GLY A 328 17.52 4.10 -10.82
CA GLY A 328 16.55 5.13 -11.18
C GLY A 328 15.59 4.75 -12.32
N ILE A 329 15.65 3.54 -12.84
CA ILE A 329 14.69 2.94 -13.77
C ILE A 329 13.76 2.01 -12.96
N LEU A 330 12.46 2.02 -13.28
CA LEU A 330 11.51 1.18 -12.54
C LEU A 330 11.55 -0.25 -13.07
N ASP A 331 11.37 -1.27 -12.23
CA ASP A 331 11.45 -2.69 -12.65
C ASP A 331 10.53 -3.03 -13.84
N GLU A 332 9.35 -2.37 -13.94
CA GLU A 332 8.43 -2.54 -15.09
C GLU A 332 8.98 -2.00 -16.42
N ALA A 333 9.91 -1.05 -16.34
CA ALA A 333 10.58 -0.39 -17.46
C ALA A 333 12.04 -0.86 -17.63
N ASP A 334 12.54 -1.70 -16.72
CA ASP A 334 13.90 -2.19 -16.66
C ASP A 334 14.04 -3.58 -17.32
N LEU A 335 15.03 -3.76 -18.21
CA LEU A 335 15.32 -5.07 -18.81
C LEU A 335 16.12 -5.99 -17.87
N CYS A 336 16.89 -5.41 -16.94
CA CYS A 336 17.70 -6.10 -15.95
C CYS A 336 17.39 -5.58 -14.54
N PRO A 337 16.17 -5.81 -13.99
CA PRO A 337 15.72 -5.18 -12.74
C PRO A 337 16.64 -5.31 -11.52
N ASN A 338 17.55 -6.28 -11.50
CA ASN A 338 18.41 -6.58 -10.36
C ASN A 338 19.89 -6.24 -10.60
N GLU A 339 20.23 -5.64 -11.74
CA GLU A 339 21.60 -5.27 -12.10
C GLU A 339 21.62 -3.81 -12.57
N PRO A 340 22.28 -2.89 -11.82
CA PRO A 340 22.13 -1.46 -12.08
C PRO A 340 22.78 -1.04 -13.40
N GLU A 341 22.10 -0.17 -14.14
CA GLU A 341 22.54 0.45 -15.38
C GLU A 341 23.90 1.14 -15.23
N THR A 342 24.72 1.03 -16.27
CA THR A 342 26.00 1.71 -16.37
C THR A 342 25.92 2.86 -17.38
N VAL A 343 25.60 4.07 -16.91
CA VAL A 343 25.52 5.27 -17.75
C VAL A 343 26.86 5.60 -18.43
N ASN A 344 27.01 5.17 -19.69
CA ASN A 344 28.25 5.20 -20.45
C ASN A 344 28.09 5.74 -21.90
N GLY A 345 26.85 6.03 -22.33
CA GLY A 345 26.52 6.53 -23.65
C GLY A 345 26.05 5.47 -24.65
N VAL A 346 25.96 4.22 -24.23
CA VAL A 346 25.37 3.09 -24.96
C VAL A 346 24.13 2.67 -24.18
N ASP A 347 23.01 2.52 -24.88
CA ASP A 347 21.72 2.03 -24.38
C ASP A 347 21.29 2.42 -22.94
N ASP A 348 21.73 3.60 -22.44
CA ASP A 348 21.55 4.13 -21.06
C ASP A 348 20.10 4.29 -20.53
N GLN A 349 19.10 3.79 -21.25
CA GLN A 349 17.68 3.83 -20.90
C GLN A 349 17.06 2.43 -20.89
N ASP A 350 17.83 1.36 -21.10
CA ASP A 350 17.32 -0.01 -21.09
C ASP A 350 17.41 -0.71 -19.72
N GLY A 351 18.16 -0.14 -18.78
CA GLY A 351 18.25 -0.64 -17.40
C GLY A 351 19.23 -1.79 -17.24
N CYS A 352 19.96 -2.14 -18.29
CA CYS A 352 20.92 -3.22 -18.26
C CYS A 352 22.34 -2.67 -18.28
N PRO A 353 23.23 -3.10 -17.36
CA PRO A 353 24.63 -2.78 -17.51
C PRO A 353 25.12 -3.33 -18.83
N ASP A 354 25.49 -2.42 -19.73
CA ASP A 354 26.24 -2.81 -20.90
C ASP A 354 27.43 -3.62 -20.45
N ARG A 355 27.55 -4.83 -20.99
CA ARG A 355 28.82 -5.51 -20.98
C ARG A 355 29.74 -4.70 -21.87
N VAL A 356 30.36 -3.69 -21.27
CA VAL A 356 31.68 -3.25 -21.66
C VAL A 356 32.51 -4.52 -21.59
N LEU A 357 32.63 -5.22 -22.72
CA LEU A 357 33.67 -6.23 -22.93
C LEU A 357 34.89 -5.68 -22.23
N ASP A 358 35.45 -6.43 -21.27
CA ASP A 358 36.64 -6.07 -20.51
C ASP A 358 37.72 -5.54 -21.47
N LEU A 359 37.68 -4.24 -21.76
CA LEU A 359 38.68 -3.58 -22.56
C LEU A 359 39.68 -3.10 -21.52
N PRO A 360 40.84 -3.78 -21.37
CA PRO A 360 41.88 -3.24 -20.51
C PRO A 360 42.19 -1.83 -21.00
N GLU A 361 42.28 -0.86 -20.08
CA GLU A 361 42.56 0.55 -20.36
C GLU A 361 43.62 0.69 -21.47
N VAL A 362 43.16 1.00 -22.69
CA VAL A 362 44.06 1.20 -23.82
C VAL A 362 44.73 2.55 -23.62
N LYS A 363 46.02 2.53 -23.30
CA LYS A 363 46.82 3.75 -23.21
C LYS A 363 46.80 4.44 -24.57
N ALA A 364 46.54 5.74 -24.56
CA ALA A 364 46.53 6.58 -25.76
C ALA A 364 47.88 6.47 -26.51
N GLY A 365 47.91 5.68 -27.59
CA GLY A 365 49.10 5.46 -28.42
C GLY A 365 49.20 4.09 -29.08
N ASP A 366 48.48 3.08 -28.59
CA ASP A 366 48.46 1.74 -29.19
C ASP A 366 47.29 1.64 -30.20
N ALA A 367 47.48 0.86 -31.28
CA ALA A 367 46.43 0.62 -32.27
C ALA A 367 45.19 0.06 -31.57
N SER A 368 44.01 0.60 -31.90
CA SER A 368 42.75 0.23 -31.24
C SER A 368 42.55 -1.29 -31.23
N PRO A 369 41.99 -1.88 -30.15
CA PRO A 369 41.61 -3.30 -30.12
C PRO A 369 40.69 -3.72 -31.28
N LEU A 370 39.94 -2.76 -31.83
CA LEU A 370 39.13 -2.92 -33.03
C LEU A 370 39.93 -3.27 -34.29
N ASP A 371 41.20 -2.83 -34.38
CA ASP A 371 42.07 -3.09 -35.54
C ASP A 371 42.56 -4.56 -35.55
N SER A 372 42.67 -5.18 -34.38
CA SER A 372 43.07 -6.58 -34.22
C SER A 372 41.94 -7.58 -34.49
N MET A 373 40.67 -7.18 -34.32
CA MET A 373 39.52 -8.04 -34.61
C MET A 373 39.11 -8.01 -36.10
N THR A 374 39.55 -6.99 -36.83
CA THR A 374 39.38 -6.88 -38.29
C THR A 374 40.62 -7.27 -39.09
N ALA A 375 41.72 -7.60 -38.40
CA ALA A 375 42.90 -8.18 -39.01
C ALA A 375 42.64 -9.64 -39.35
N ASP A 376 43.41 -10.15 -40.31
CA ASP A 376 43.42 -11.52 -40.81
C ASP A 376 44.91 -11.89 -40.86
N ASP A 377 45.39 -12.54 -39.80
CA ASP A 377 46.82 -12.67 -39.52
C ASP A 377 47.50 -13.77 -40.38
N ASP A 378 46.78 -14.82 -40.73
CA ASP A 378 47.22 -15.92 -41.60
C ASP A 378 46.73 -15.81 -43.05
N HIS A 379 45.88 -14.82 -43.35
CA HIS A 379 45.44 -14.40 -44.68
C HIS A 379 44.62 -15.45 -45.43
N ASP A 380 43.79 -16.21 -44.71
CA ASP A 380 42.86 -17.18 -45.29
C ASP A 380 41.52 -16.56 -45.72
N GLY A 381 41.24 -15.33 -45.28
CA GLY A 381 40.03 -14.58 -45.60
C GLY A 381 38.98 -14.55 -44.48
N ILE A 382 39.24 -15.19 -43.34
CA ILE A 382 38.47 -15.12 -42.11
C ILE A 382 39.22 -14.16 -41.18
N VAL A 383 38.49 -13.19 -40.61
CA VAL A 383 39.13 -12.21 -39.72
C VAL A 383 39.38 -12.83 -38.35
N ASN A 384 40.44 -12.43 -37.66
CA ASN A 384 40.81 -12.91 -36.32
C ASN A 384 39.66 -12.92 -35.30
N GLY A 385 38.66 -12.04 -35.44
CA GLY A 385 37.48 -11.99 -34.58
C GLY A 385 36.43 -13.08 -34.86
N GLN A 386 36.52 -13.77 -36.00
CA GLN A 386 35.65 -14.86 -36.47
C GLN A 386 36.42 -16.18 -36.63
N ASP A 387 37.73 -16.17 -36.45
CA ASP A 387 38.65 -17.27 -36.66
C ASP A 387 39.06 -17.92 -35.32
N ALA A 388 38.87 -19.24 -35.19
CA ALA A 388 39.21 -20.01 -34.00
C ALA A 388 40.71 -20.28 -33.85
N CYS A 389 41.49 -20.21 -34.92
CA CYS A 389 42.94 -20.28 -34.89
C CYS A 389 43.62 -19.30 -35.87
N PRO A 390 43.66 -17.99 -35.50
CA PRO A 390 44.16 -16.86 -36.32
C PRO A 390 45.64 -16.87 -36.76
N GLY A 391 46.35 -17.97 -36.57
CA GLY A 391 47.74 -18.13 -37.01
C GLY A 391 47.94 -19.37 -37.88
N GLN A 392 46.87 -20.02 -38.32
CA GLN A 392 46.86 -21.20 -39.16
C GLN A 392 45.75 -21.08 -40.19
N ALA A 393 46.14 -20.76 -41.43
CA ALA A 393 45.20 -20.63 -42.52
C ALA A 393 44.35 -21.89 -42.71
N GLU A 394 43.04 -21.69 -42.77
CA GLU A 394 42.02 -22.63 -43.23
C GLU A 394 42.39 -23.26 -44.59
N ASP A 395 42.09 -24.56 -44.77
CA ASP A 395 42.42 -25.30 -45.99
C ASP A 395 41.26 -25.41 -47.00
N PHE A 396 40.05 -24.99 -46.61
CA PHE A 396 38.85 -24.84 -47.44
C PHE A 396 38.52 -26.10 -48.25
N ASP A 397 38.51 -27.25 -47.58
CA ASP A 397 38.23 -28.55 -48.19
C ASP A 397 36.73 -28.90 -48.25
N GLY A 398 35.87 -28.09 -47.62
CA GLY A 398 34.42 -28.27 -47.54
C GLY A 398 33.92 -28.86 -46.22
N PHE A 399 34.81 -29.12 -45.27
CA PHE A 399 34.50 -29.49 -43.89
C PHE A 399 34.83 -28.31 -42.97
N LEU A 400 33.84 -27.87 -42.18
CA LEU A 400 33.95 -26.79 -41.19
C LEU A 400 34.67 -25.48 -41.59
N ASP A 401 34.83 -25.19 -42.88
CA ASP A 401 35.41 -23.96 -43.49
C ASP A 401 35.01 -22.58 -42.87
N GLU A 402 33.99 -22.51 -42.01
CA GLU A 402 33.53 -21.28 -41.35
C GLU A 402 34.20 -21.01 -39.99
N ASP A 403 34.93 -21.97 -39.40
CA ASP A 403 35.56 -21.80 -38.08
C ASP A 403 37.00 -21.27 -38.13
N GLY A 404 37.62 -21.24 -39.31
CA GLY A 404 38.96 -20.71 -39.54
C GLY A 404 40.08 -21.63 -39.11
N CYS A 405 39.80 -22.91 -38.87
CA CYS A 405 40.80 -23.88 -38.51
C CYS A 405 41.01 -25.02 -39.50
N PRO A 406 42.26 -25.25 -39.95
CA PRO A 406 42.53 -26.35 -40.86
C PRO A 406 42.23 -27.68 -40.18
N ASP A 407 41.29 -28.41 -40.76
CA ASP A 407 40.92 -29.74 -40.33
C ASP A 407 41.79 -30.77 -41.07
N ALA A 408 42.71 -31.39 -40.34
CA ALA A 408 43.66 -32.34 -40.92
C ALA A 408 43.18 -33.81 -40.87
N ASP A 409 42.10 -34.08 -40.14
CA ASP A 409 41.45 -35.39 -39.94
C ASP A 409 39.96 -35.13 -39.63
N ASN A 410 39.16 -35.00 -40.69
CA ASN A 410 37.78 -34.52 -40.63
C ASN A 410 36.82 -35.47 -39.90
N ASP A 411 37.09 -36.78 -39.87
CA ASP A 411 36.23 -37.76 -39.20
C ASP A 411 36.79 -38.30 -37.86
N GLY A 412 38.04 -37.94 -37.54
CA GLY A 412 38.66 -38.13 -36.25
C GLY A 412 39.05 -39.58 -35.96
N ASP A 413 39.31 -40.38 -36.99
CA ASP A 413 39.72 -41.77 -36.85
C ASP A 413 41.24 -41.96 -36.63
N GLY A 414 42.01 -40.89 -36.84
CA GLY A 414 43.47 -40.83 -36.67
C GLY A 414 44.28 -40.96 -37.96
N VAL A 415 43.65 -41.10 -39.13
CA VAL A 415 44.26 -40.99 -40.46
C VAL A 415 44.04 -39.57 -40.97
N LEU A 416 45.08 -38.93 -41.52
CA LEU A 416 44.95 -37.56 -42.03
C LEU A 416 44.21 -37.57 -43.36
N ASP A 417 43.40 -36.55 -43.66
CA ASP A 417 42.58 -36.48 -44.89
C ASP A 417 43.39 -36.64 -46.19
N ALA A 418 44.66 -36.23 -46.17
CA ALA A 418 45.59 -36.39 -47.30
C ALA A 418 45.98 -37.85 -47.59
N ASP A 419 45.92 -38.72 -46.59
CA ASP A 419 46.24 -40.15 -46.63
C ASP A 419 44.98 -41.04 -46.50
N ASP A 420 43.80 -40.45 -46.29
CA ASP A 420 42.51 -41.10 -46.09
C ASP A 420 41.73 -41.30 -47.42
N ARG A 421 41.21 -42.51 -47.67
CA ARG A 421 40.40 -42.81 -48.87
C ARG A 421 38.94 -42.37 -48.75
N CYS A 422 38.45 -42.24 -47.52
CA CYS A 422 37.11 -41.83 -47.14
C CYS A 422 37.16 -40.70 -46.10
N PRO A 423 37.66 -39.49 -46.41
CA PRO A 423 37.95 -38.40 -45.44
C PRO A 423 36.76 -37.81 -44.66
N LEU A 424 35.59 -38.43 -44.68
CA LEU A 424 34.38 -37.98 -43.98
C LEU A 424 33.67 -39.16 -43.29
N LEU A 425 34.31 -40.33 -43.24
CA LEU A 425 33.73 -41.57 -42.73
C LEU A 425 34.78 -42.39 -42.00
N ALA A 426 34.81 -42.20 -40.67
CA ALA A 426 35.76 -42.86 -39.79
C ALA A 426 35.90 -44.37 -40.03
N GLU A 427 37.16 -44.81 -40.15
CA GLU A 427 37.53 -46.20 -40.35
C GLU A 427 37.06 -47.07 -39.18
N THR A 428 36.75 -48.33 -39.50
CA THR A 428 36.41 -49.34 -38.51
C THR A 428 37.53 -50.39 -38.42
N PRO A 429 38.42 -50.30 -37.41
CA PRO A 429 39.54 -51.22 -37.25
C PRO A 429 39.06 -52.67 -37.16
N ASN A 430 39.36 -53.45 -38.19
CA ASN A 430 38.86 -54.82 -38.34
C ASN A 430 39.97 -55.83 -38.67
N GLY A 431 41.22 -55.36 -38.79
CA GLY A 431 42.41 -56.17 -39.08
C GLY A 431 42.71 -56.30 -40.57
N PHE A 432 42.09 -55.46 -41.41
CA PHE A 432 42.29 -55.43 -42.86
C PHE A 432 42.35 -53.98 -43.34
N GLU A 433 43.52 -53.56 -43.81
CA GLU A 433 43.78 -52.22 -44.36
C GLU A 433 43.50 -51.05 -43.38
N ASP A 434 43.56 -51.28 -42.07
CA ASP A 434 43.24 -50.30 -40.99
C ASP A 434 44.07 -48.97 -40.96
N ASP A 435 44.90 -48.67 -41.97
CA ASP A 435 45.69 -47.44 -42.09
C ASP A 435 45.26 -46.58 -43.31
N ASP A 436 44.14 -46.89 -43.99
CA ASP A 436 43.76 -46.26 -45.27
C ASP A 436 42.42 -45.50 -45.31
N GLY A 437 41.70 -45.43 -44.19
CA GLY A 437 40.42 -44.71 -44.08
C GLY A 437 39.21 -45.48 -44.61
#